data_AF-A0A1N6YB89-F1
#
_entry.id   AF-A0A1N6YB89-F1
#
_cell.length_a   1.000
_cell.length_b   1.000
_cell.length_c   1.000
_cell.angle_alpha   90.00
_cell.angle_beta   90.00
_cell.angle_gamma   90.00
#
_symmetry.space_group_name_H-M   'P 1'
#
loop_
_entity.id
_entity.type
_entity.pdbx_description
1 polymer ?
#
loop_
_entity_poly.entity_id
_entity_poly.type
_entity_poly.pdbx_seq_one_letter_code
_entity_poly.pdbx_strand_id
1 'polypeptide(L)'
;MDWASAFSEISEKDLSRRQMLSALGGGGVVLGGAKAADNVLIGYGVLVGTNLHDQDLSAVAGERLEPSPFATTVSGHEIQLKEDEIRVHDGEGRQAIPLSASAAADADQLDTELELAGQPLGQLVSDLSAIEADDYRFEFFGYEDFFRRVRGTETRPFTIEALRGDRYQHVEPLVIESFSGASPEQPKAVLEGLVEGFRDETYYDIPRYLAGSVEDNILFGSVDLRKHFRTPTEYDAMKAGETAGMFCYEFTWRSVEALHSVPAQQQETPVVGAKVFDERHKHVYTGVASAFKEDGELVIPMTFVDYTHSTLYDDLRLRWLLGEGMEGYDKRHRATDIYWQP
;
A
#
# COMPACT_ATOMS: atom_id res chain seq x y z
N MET A 1 17.02 40.40 -3.73
CA MET A 1 17.85 39.19 -3.72
C MET A 1 17.14 38.21 -4.63
N ASP A 2 17.73 37.89 -5.77
CA ASP A 2 17.12 37.02 -6.77
C ASP A 2 17.35 35.57 -6.34
N TRP A 3 16.35 35.00 -5.68
CA TRP A 3 16.45 33.65 -5.13
C TRP A 3 16.54 32.60 -6.24
N ALA A 4 15.93 32.86 -7.40
CA ALA A 4 16.04 31.98 -8.56
C ALA A 4 17.48 31.85 -9.03
N SER A 5 18.28 32.93 -8.99
CA SER A 5 19.70 32.88 -9.36
C SER A 5 20.56 32.19 -8.29
N ALA A 6 20.24 32.36 -7.01
CA ALA A 6 20.95 31.66 -5.92
C ALA A 6 20.71 30.14 -5.96
N PHE A 7 19.52 29.70 -6.38
CA PHE A 7 19.19 28.28 -6.52
C PHE A 7 19.52 27.70 -7.91
N SER A 8 19.61 28.51 -8.97
CA SER A 8 20.12 28.04 -10.26
C SER A 8 21.61 27.72 -10.21
N GLU A 9 22.41 28.49 -9.47
CA GLU A 9 23.83 28.15 -9.19
C GLU A 9 23.99 26.89 -8.32
N ILE A 10 22.95 26.51 -7.57
CA ILE A 10 22.86 25.28 -6.77
C ILE A 10 22.54 24.07 -7.66
N SER A 11 21.75 24.24 -8.72
CA SER A 11 21.38 23.18 -9.67
C SER A 11 22.55 22.63 -10.49
N GLU A 12 23.62 23.42 -10.69
CA GLU A 12 24.80 23.01 -11.49
C GLU A 12 25.94 22.43 -10.65
N LYS A 13 25.85 22.45 -9.31
CA LYS A 13 26.88 21.90 -8.41
C LYS A 13 26.38 20.63 -7.74
N ASP A 14 27.23 19.59 -7.71
CA ASP A 14 27.01 18.40 -6.90
C ASP A 14 27.01 18.79 -5.40
N LEU A 15 25.83 19.11 -4.88
CA LEU A 15 25.66 19.45 -3.48
C LEU A 15 25.52 18.19 -2.64
N SER A 16 26.34 18.10 -1.59
CA SER A 16 26.21 17.09 -0.55
C SER A 16 25.02 17.39 0.37
N ARG A 17 24.44 16.35 1.00
CA ARG A 17 23.37 16.47 2.01
C ARG A 17 23.67 17.54 3.07
N ARG A 18 24.93 17.64 3.51
CA ARG A 18 25.38 18.62 4.52
C ARG A 18 25.27 20.08 4.04
N GLN A 19 25.54 20.33 2.77
CA GLN A 19 25.38 21.66 2.16
C GLN A 19 23.90 22.02 2.02
N MET A 20 23.06 21.05 1.63
CA MET A 20 21.61 21.26 1.53
C MET A 20 20.98 21.54 2.90
N LEU A 21 21.36 20.79 3.95
CA LEU A 21 20.91 21.04 5.32
C LEU A 21 21.30 22.45 5.81
N SER A 22 22.52 22.91 5.50
CA SER A 22 22.97 24.28 5.80
C SER A 22 22.17 25.34 5.05
N ALA A 23 21.86 25.10 3.78
CA ALA A 23 21.06 26.01 2.95
C ALA A 23 19.61 26.10 3.44
N LEU A 24 19.01 24.97 3.82
CA LEU A 24 17.68 24.93 4.43
C LEU A 24 17.69 25.70 5.76
N GLY A 25 18.66 25.44 6.65
CA GLY A 25 18.79 26.08 7.97
C GLY A 25 19.11 27.57 7.98
N GLY A 26 19.74 28.11 6.92
CA GLY A 26 20.22 29.51 6.87
C GLY A 26 19.22 30.56 6.36
N GLY A 27 18.11 30.18 5.73
CA GLY A 27 17.15 31.15 5.17
C GLY A 27 15.87 30.57 4.56
N GLY A 28 15.87 29.31 4.12
CA GLY A 28 14.69 28.66 3.55
C GLY A 28 13.60 28.29 4.56
N VAL A 29 13.96 28.06 5.83
CA VAL A 29 13.03 27.65 6.91
C VAL A 29 11.86 28.63 7.10
N VAL A 30 12.06 29.94 6.94
CA VAL A 30 11.04 30.93 7.34
C VAL A 30 9.85 30.98 6.37
N LEU A 31 10.09 30.92 5.06
CA LEU A 31 9.01 30.95 4.05
C LEU A 31 8.53 29.55 3.68
N GLY A 32 9.44 28.58 3.55
CA GLY A 32 9.09 27.18 3.27
C GLY A 32 8.40 26.52 4.47
N GLY A 33 8.84 26.81 5.69
CA GLY A 33 8.23 26.29 6.92
C GLY A 33 6.85 26.87 7.21
N ALA A 34 6.62 28.16 6.92
CA ALA A 34 5.30 28.77 7.05
C ALA A 34 4.30 28.16 6.06
N LYS A 35 4.69 27.97 4.79
CA LYS A 35 3.83 27.34 3.78
C LYS A 35 3.67 25.83 3.98
N ALA A 36 4.69 25.16 4.51
CA ALA A 36 4.59 23.77 4.93
C ALA A 36 3.62 23.59 6.10
N ALA A 37 3.70 24.45 7.12
CA ALA A 37 2.72 24.49 8.21
C ALA A 37 1.31 24.84 7.70
N ASP A 38 1.20 25.76 6.75
CA ASP A 38 -0.07 26.12 6.10
C ASP A 38 -0.65 24.95 5.30
N ASN A 39 0.18 24.22 4.55
CA ASN A 39 -0.24 22.99 3.86
C ASN A 39 -0.61 21.87 4.84
N VAL A 40 0.01 21.79 6.02
CA VAL A 40 -0.39 20.84 7.07
C VAL A 40 -1.67 21.27 7.81
N LEU A 41 -2.00 22.56 7.86
CA LEU A 41 -3.19 23.04 8.58
C LEU A 41 -4.42 23.25 7.67
N ILE A 42 -4.20 23.72 6.43
CA ILE A 42 -5.23 23.96 5.40
C ILE A 42 -5.38 22.74 4.49
N GLY A 43 -4.27 22.03 4.23
CA GLY A 43 -4.25 20.83 3.41
C GLY A 43 -5.24 19.83 3.95
N TYR A 44 -5.07 19.32 5.18
CA TYR A 44 -5.84 18.22 5.80
C TYR A 44 -7.37 18.41 5.97
N GLY A 45 -8.00 19.35 5.26
CA GLY A 45 -9.43 19.26 4.99
C GLY A 45 -10.35 19.64 6.14
N VAL A 46 -9.84 20.24 7.22
CA VAL A 46 -10.67 20.60 8.39
C VAL A 46 -11.78 21.62 8.03
N LEU A 47 -11.67 22.34 6.91
CA LEU A 47 -12.65 23.36 6.49
C LEU A 47 -13.27 23.17 5.10
N VAL A 48 -12.68 22.38 4.21
CA VAL A 48 -13.20 22.20 2.83
C VAL A 48 -12.65 20.91 2.22
N GLY A 49 -13.50 19.91 1.97
CA GLY A 49 -13.14 18.72 1.16
C GLY A 49 -14.05 17.51 1.39
N THR A 50 -14.32 16.74 0.34
CA THR A 50 -14.86 15.37 0.41
C THR A 50 -13.75 14.45 0.90
N ASN A 51 -13.80 14.04 2.16
CA ASN A 51 -12.89 13.05 2.74
C ASN A 51 -13.30 11.63 2.30
N LEU A 52 -12.57 10.59 2.72
CA LEU A 52 -12.87 9.20 2.37
C LEU A 52 -14.35 8.81 2.59
N HIS A 53 -15.02 9.33 3.62
CA HIS A 53 -16.44 9.02 3.87
C HIS A 53 -17.41 9.68 2.87
N ASP A 54 -17.01 10.80 2.27
CA ASP A 54 -17.86 11.61 1.41
C ASP A 54 -17.53 11.40 -0.10
N GLN A 55 -16.57 10.52 -0.40
CA GLN A 55 -16.15 10.18 -1.76
C GLN A 55 -16.90 8.96 -2.30
N ASP A 56 -17.08 8.93 -3.62
CA ASP A 56 -17.37 7.67 -4.31
C ASP A 56 -16.08 6.85 -4.38
N LEU A 57 -15.73 6.23 -3.26
CA LEU A 57 -14.54 5.39 -3.15
C LEU A 57 -14.64 4.15 -4.03
N SER A 58 -15.84 3.65 -4.31
CA SER A 58 -16.04 2.52 -5.21
C SER A 58 -15.54 2.83 -6.61
N ALA A 59 -15.86 4.02 -7.13
CA ALA A 59 -15.35 4.46 -8.44
C ALA A 59 -13.82 4.55 -8.47
N VAL A 60 -13.20 5.14 -7.44
CA VAL A 60 -11.74 5.30 -7.36
C VAL A 60 -11.03 3.95 -7.18
N ALA A 61 -11.59 3.07 -6.34
CA ALA A 61 -11.04 1.75 -6.09
C ALA A 61 -11.18 0.81 -7.29
N GLY A 62 -12.30 0.89 -8.02
CA GLY A 62 -12.56 0.07 -9.20
C GLY A 62 -11.77 0.48 -10.44
N GLU A 63 -11.35 1.75 -10.56
CA GLU A 63 -10.69 2.28 -11.77
C GLU A 63 -9.47 1.47 -12.24
N ARG A 64 -8.75 0.84 -11.31
CA ARG A 64 -7.53 0.06 -11.59
C ARG A 64 -7.58 -1.34 -10.96
N LEU A 65 -8.77 -1.81 -10.59
CA LEU A 65 -8.91 -3.16 -10.05
C LEU A 65 -8.91 -4.15 -11.22
N GLU A 66 -7.77 -4.81 -11.41
CA GLU A 66 -7.56 -5.72 -12.52
C GLU A 66 -6.88 -7.00 -12.01
N PRO A 67 -7.26 -8.20 -12.49
CA PRO A 67 -6.44 -9.38 -12.31
C PRO A 67 -5.04 -9.13 -12.87
N SER A 68 -4.00 -9.55 -12.16
CA SER A 68 -2.62 -9.44 -12.65
C SER A 68 -1.98 -10.81 -12.75
N PRO A 69 -0.99 -10.97 -13.66
CA PRO A 69 -0.24 -12.21 -13.73
C PRO A 69 0.30 -12.60 -12.36
N PHE A 70 0.06 -13.86 -11.99
CA PHE A 70 0.57 -14.44 -10.77
C PHE A 70 0.93 -15.91 -10.98
N ALA A 71 1.78 -16.43 -10.09
CA ALA A 71 2.03 -17.85 -9.96
C ALA A 71 1.94 -18.29 -8.49
N THR A 72 1.30 -19.43 -8.25
CA THR A 72 1.26 -20.06 -6.93
C THR A 72 1.31 -21.58 -7.02
N THR A 73 1.60 -22.25 -5.91
CA THR A 73 1.66 -23.71 -5.84
C THR A 73 0.63 -24.23 -4.85
N VAL A 74 -0.26 -25.11 -5.32
CA VAL A 74 -1.31 -25.74 -4.50
C VAL A 74 -1.18 -27.26 -4.63
N SER A 75 -0.97 -27.95 -3.51
CA SER A 75 -0.81 -29.41 -3.49
C SER A 75 0.22 -29.95 -4.48
N GLY A 76 1.30 -29.19 -4.74
CA GLY A 76 2.35 -29.56 -5.70
C GLY A 76 2.05 -29.20 -7.16
N HIS A 77 0.89 -28.63 -7.45
CA HIS A 77 0.50 -28.13 -8.77
C HIS A 77 0.81 -26.64 -8.87
N GLU A 78 1.45 -26.22 -9.95
CA GLU A 78 1.68 -24.81 -10.23
C GLU A 78 0.47 -24.25 -10.98
N ILE A 79 -0.16 -23.23 -10.39
CA ILE A 79 -1.29 -22.50 -10.93
C ILE A 79 -0.81 -21.10 -11.32
N GLN A 80 -1.05 -20.70 -12.57
CA GLN A 80 -0.65 -19.40 -13.09
C GLN A 80 -1.82 -18.68 -13.75
N LEU A 81 -1.93 -17.37 -13.55
CA LEU A 81 -2.72 -16.52 -14.43
C LEU A 81 -1.80 -15.91 -15.49
N LYS A 82 -2.12 -16.14 -16.77
CA LYS A 82 -1.43 -15.49 -17.89
C LYS A 82 -2.44 -15.06 -18.92
N GLU A 83 -2.45 -13.76 -19.21
CA GLU A 83 -3.47 -13.16 -20.06
C GLU A 83 -4.85 -13.52 -19.48
N ASP A 84 -5.71 -14.13 -20.28
CA ASP A 84 -7.11 -14.36 -19.96
C ASP A 84 -7.35 -15.85 -19.59
N GLU A 85 -6.31 -16.55 -19.11
CA GLU A 85 -6.35 -17.99 -18.84
C GLU A 85 -5.63 -18.38 -17.55
N ILE A 86 -6.27 -19.28 -16.79
CA ILE A 86 -5.63 -19.99 -15.68
C ILE A 86 -4.96 -21.24 -16.24
N ARG A 87 -3.67 -21.39 -15.96
CA ARG A 87 -2.84 -22.51 -16.41
C ARG A 87 -2.45 -23.35 -15.22
N VAL A 88 -2.61 -24.66 -15.35
CA VAL A 88 -2.26 -25.64 -14.32
C VAL A 88 -1.19 -26.57 -14.88
N HIS A 89 -0.10 -26.72 -14.13
CA HIS A 89 1.01 -27.60 -14.45
C HIS A 89 1.12 -28.70 -13.37
N ASP A 90 1.06 -29.96 -13.81
CA ASP A 90 0.98 -31.15 -12.95
C ASP A 90 2.15 -32.14 -13.15
N GLY A 91 3.32 -31.64 -13.59
CA GLY A 91 4.51 -32.46 -13.85
C GLY A 91 4.42 -33.39 -15.07
N GLU A 92 3.21 -33.83 -15.45
CA GLU A 92 2.93 -34.72 -16.60
C GLU A 92 2.34 -33.97 -17.80
N GLY A 93 1.77 -32.78 -17.59
CA GLY A 93 1.11 -31.98 -18.61
C GLY A 93 0.86 -30.53 -18.22
N ARG A 94 0.17 -29.82 -19.12
CA ARG A 94 -0.28 -28.44 -18.94
C ARG A 94 -1.73 -28.35 -19.37
N GLN A 95 -2.58 -27.88 -18.47
CA GLN A 95 -3.98 -27.58 -18.75
C GLN A 95 -4.17 -26.06 -18.73
N ALA A 96 -5.13 -25.55 -19.52
CA ALA A 96 -5.46 -24.13 -19.57
C ALA A 96 -6.99 -23.98 -19.55
N ILE A 97 -7.48 -23.11 -18.69
CA ILE A 97 -8.90 -22.79 -18.51
C ILE A 97 -9.08 -21.29 -18.80
N PRO A 98 -9.95 -20.91 -19.75
CA PRO A 98 -10.21 -19.50 -20.02
C PRO A 98 -10.95 -18.84 -18.86
N LEU A 99 -10.64 -17.58 -18.57
CA LEU A 99 -11.38 -16.73 -17.65
C LEU A 99 -12.74 -16.38 -18.26
N SER A 100 -13.73 -17.24 -18.02
CA SER A 100 -15.10 -17.00 -18.45
C SER A 100 -16.07 -17.69 -17.52
N ALA A 101 -17.24 -17.07 -17.30
CA ALA A 101 -18.29 -17.68 -16.50
C ALA A 101 -18.72 -19.06 -17.04
N SER A 102 -18.62 -19.29 -18.35
CA SER A 102 -18.90 -20.58 -18.98
C SER A 102 -17.91 -21.69 -18.61
N ALA A 103 -16.69 -21.33 -18.18
CA ALA A 103 -15.64 -22.29 -17.82
C ALA A 103 -15.64 -22.67 -16.33
N ALA A 104 -16.54 -22.09 -15.52
CA ALA A 104 -16.57 -22.33 -14.08
C ALA A 104 -16.81 -23.81 -13.74
N ALA A 105 -17.73 -24.47 -14.45
CA ALA A 105 -18.02 -25.89 -14.24
C ALA A 105 -16.83 -26.80 -14.60
N ASP A 106 -16.09 -26.46 -15.66
CA ASP A 106 -14.89 -27.21 -16.06
C ASP A 106 -13.76 -27.01 -15.04
N ALA A 107 -13.64 -25.80 -14.47
CA ALA A 107 -12.68 -25.50 -13.41
C ALA A 107 -12.97 -26.26 -12.11
N ASP A 108 -14.24 -26.29 -11.68
CA ASP A 108 -14.68 -27.08 -10.52
C ASP A 108 -14.44 -28.58 -10.71
N GLN A 109 -14.65 -29.08 -11.93
CA GLN A 109 -14.36 -30.46 -12.29
C GLN A 109 -12.85 -30.72 -12.19
N LEU A 110 -12.01 -29.83 -12.73
CA LEU A 110 -10.56 -30.00 -12.69
C LEU A 110 -10.00 -29.93 -11.26
N ASP A 111 -10.54 -29.06 -10.40
CA ASP A 111 -10.21 -29.04 -8.97
C ASP A 111 -10.48 -30.40 -8.31
N THR A 112 -11.59 -31.05 -8.68
CA THR A 112 -11.96 -32.37 -8.16
C THR A 112 -11.05 -33.47 -8.70
N GLU A 113 -10.69 -33.43 -9.99
CA GLU A 113 -9.80 -34.40 -10.62
C GLU A 113 -8.37 -34.35 -10.08
N LEU A 114 -7.89 -33.15 -9.75
CA LEU A 114 -6.56 -32.91 -9.19
C LEU A 114 -6.51 -32.92 -7.66
N GLU A 115 -7.64 -33.21 -7.00
CA GLU A 115 -7.77 -33.20 -5.53
C GLU A 115 -7.28 -31.89 -4.87
N LEU A 116 -7.58 -30.74 -5.52
CA LEU A 116 -7.15 -29.43 -5.04
C LEU A 116 -8.06 -28.94 -3.91
N ALA A 117 -7.51 -28.92 -2.69
CA ALA A 117 -8.21 -28.42 -1.52
C ALA A 117 -8.55 -26.93 -1.66
N GLY A 118 -9.81 -26.58 -1.33
CA GLY A 118 -10.29 -25.20 -1.39
C GLY A 118 -10.75 -24.72 -2.77
N GLN A 119 -10.82 -25.61 -3.77
CA GLN A 119 -11.32 -25.32 -5.12
C GLN A 119 -10.70 -24.06 -5.76
N PRO A 120 -9.36 -23.98 -5.84
CA PRO A 120 -8.67 -22.80 -6.34
C PRO A 120 -9.09 -22.41 -7.75
N LEU A 121 -9.28 -23.38 -8.66
CA LEU A 121 -9.57 -23.09 -10.05
C LEU A 121 -11.00 -22.55 -10.21
N GLY A 122 -11.98 -23.20 -9.59
CA GLY A 122 -13.36 -22.75 -9.56
C GLY A 122 -13.50 -21.34 -8.96
N GLN A 123 -12.79 -21.10 -7.86
CA GLN A 123 -12.75 -19.78 -7.23
C GLN A 123 -12.15 -18.72 -8.17
N LEU A 124 -10.98 -18.97 -8.74
CA LEU A 124 -10.29 -18.03 -9.61
C LEU A 124 -11.11 -17.71 -10.87
N VAL A 125 -11.66 -18.73 -11.56
CA VAL A 125 -12.50 -18.49 -12.75
C VAL A 125 -13.71 -17.65 -12.39
N SER A 126 -14.41 -18.00 -11.29
CA SER A 126 -15.63 -17.30 -10.94
C SER A 126 -15.38 -15.86 -10.48
N ASP A 127 -14.35 -15.60 -9.68
CA ASP A 127 -14.12 -14.28 -9.09
C ASP A 127 -13.41 -13.34 -10.07
N LEU A 128 -12.43 -13.83 -10.83
CA LEU A 128 -11.71 -12.99 -11.80
C LEU A 128 -12.62 -12.60 -12.98
N SER A 129 -13.50 -13.49 -13.43
CA SER A 129 -14.50 -13.14 -14.45
C SER A 129 -15.54 -12.13 -13.94
N ALA A 130 -15.89 -12.17 -12.64
CA ALA A 130 -16.73 -11.15 -12.03
C ALA A 130 -16.02 -9.79 -11.95
N ILE A 131 -14.72 -9.77 -11.63
CA ILE A 131 -13.90 -8.55 -11.66
C ILE A 131 -13.83 -7.97 -13.08
N GLU A 132 -13.55 -8.78 -14.09
CA GLU A 132 -13.51 -8.33 -15.50
C GLU A 132 -14.85 -7.80 -16.01
N ALA A 133 -15.96 -8.28 -15.44
CA ALA A 133 -17.31 -7.86 -15.81
C ALA A 133 -17.85 -6.70 -14.98
N ASP A 134 -17.06 -6.12 -14.07
CA ASP A 134 -17.50 -5.15 -13.07
C ASP A 134 -18.69 -5.64 -12.21
N ASP A 135 -18.79 -6.95 -11.99
CA ASP A 135 -19.85 -7.62 -11.21
C ASP A 135 -19.39 -7.89 -9.77
N TYR A 136 -19.08 -6.80 -9.06
CA TYR A 136 -18.64 -6.82 -7.67
C TYR A 136 -19.05 -5.53 -6.96
N ARG A 137 -19.00 -5.55 -5.63
CA ARG A 137 -19.21 -4.34 -4.82
C ARG A 137 -18.14 -4.14 -3.77
N PHE A 138 -17.78 -2.88 -3.54
CA PHE A 138 -16.90 -2.50 -2.44
C PHE A 138 -17.70 -2.27 -1.15
N GLU A 139 -17.05 -2.54 -0.02
CA GLU A 139 -17.46 -2.07 1.31
C GLU A 139 -16.28 -1.35 1.96
N PHE A 140 -16.50 -0.17 2.55
CA PHE A 140 -15.43 0.59 3.21
C PHE A 140 -15.67 0.66 4.71
N PHE A 141 -14.63 0.38 5.48
CA PHE A 141 -14.70 0.29 6.93
C PHE A 141 -13.55 1.03 7.61
N GLY A 142 -13.76 1.37 8.88
CA GLY A 142 -12.64 1.64 9.77
C GLY A 142 -11.86 0.36 10.09
N TYR A 143 -10.62 0.53 10.54
CA TYR A 143 -9.65 -0.55 10.73
C TYR A 143 -10.19 -1.78 11.48
N GLU A 144 -10.79 -1.57 12.65
CA GLU A 144 -11.31 -2.67 13.49
C GLU A 144 -12.55 -3.35 12.89
N ASP A 145 -13.39 -2.59 12.22
CA ASP A 145 -14.63 -3.09 11.63
C ASP A 145 -14.34 -3.92 10.38
N PHE A 146 -13.29 -3.56 9.61
CA PHE A 146 -12.78 -4.35 8.49
C PHE A 146 -12.40 -5.77 8.93
N PHE A 147 -11.47 -5.91 9.89
CA PHE A 147 -11.03 -7.24 10.34
C PHE A 147 -12.15 -8.03 11.04
N ARG A 148 -13.13 -7.36 11.63
CA ARG A 148 -14.32 -8.01 12.17
C ARG A 148 -15.23 -8.53 11.07
N ARG A 149 -15.47 -7.73 10.03
CA ARG A 149 -16.29 -8.09 8.87
C ARG A 149 -15.71 -9.29 8.15
N VAL A 150 -14.41 -9.26 7.83
CA VAL A 150 -13.75 -10.33 7.05
C VAL A 150 -13.73 -11.66 7.81
N ARG A 151 -13.36 -11.67 9.10
CA ARG A 151 -13.34 -12.91 9.91
C ARG A 151 -14.70 -13.58 10.09
N GLY A 152 -15.79 -12.86 9.85
CA GLY A 152 -17.15 -13.40 9.89
C GLY A 152 -17.60 -14.06 8.58
N THR A 153 -16.72 -14.15 7.57
CA THR A 153 -17.06 -14.60 6.21
C THR A 153 -16.13 -15.71 5.70
N GLU A 154 -16.57 -16.41 4.66
CA GLU A 154 -15.71 -17.33 3.91
C GLU A 154 -14.89 -16.53 2.87
N THR A 155 -13.62 -16.31 3.19
CA THR A 155 -12.70 -15.51 2.38
C THR A 155 -12.28 -16.21 1.10
N ARG A 156 -11.79 -15.44 0.11
CA ARG A 156 -11.35 -15.89 -1.21
C ARG A 156 -9.82 -15.80 -1.35
N PRO A 157 -9.02 -16.67 -0.69
CA PRO A 157 -7.56 -16.53 -0.65
C PRO A 157 -6.88 -16.61 -2.03
N PHE A 158 -7.34 -17.46 -2.94
CA PHE A 158 -6.77 -17.54 -4.30
C PHE A 158 -7.03 -16.28 -5.14
N THR A 159 -8.20 -15.67 -4.99
CA THR A 159 -8.56 -14.39 -5.59
C THR A 159 -7.70 -13.27 -5.02
N ILE A 160 -7.47 -13.28 -3.70
CA ILE A 160 -6.53 -12.36 -3.06
C ILE A 160 -5.12 -12.53 -3.60
N GLU A 161 -4.64 -13.76 -3.78
CA GLU A 161 -3.32 -14.02 -4.36
C GLU A 161 -3.22 -13.47 -5.79
N ALA A 162 -4.25 -13.68 -6.62
CA ALA A 162 -4.33 -13.09 -7.96
C ALA A 162 -4.35 -11.55 -7.94
N LEU A 163 -5.01 -10.97 -6.95
CA LEU A 163 -5.05 -9.53 -6.71
C LEU A 163 -3.76 -8.96 -6.08
N ARG A 164 -2.80 -9.78 -5.65
CA ARG A 164 -1.46 -9.33 -5.22
C ARG A 164 -0.43 -9.33 -6.35
N GLY A 165 -0.58 -10.25 -7.30
CA GLY A 165 0.41 -10.52 -8.34
C GLY A 165 1.78 -10.89 -7.77
N ASP A 166 2.81 -10.83 -8.61
CA ASP A 166 4.15 -11.34 -8.27
C ASP A 166 5.10 -10.29 -7.65
N ARG A 167 4.63 -9.08 -7.37
CA ARG A 167 5.52 -7.91 -7.19
C ARG A 167 6.13 -7.76 -5.79
N TYR A 168 5.49 -8.29 -4.76
CA TYR A 168 5.86 -8.04 -3.36
C TYR A 168 6.19 -9.29 -2.54
N GLN A 169 6.36 -10.43 -3.21
CA GLN A 169 6.75 -11.71 -2.58
C GLN A 169 8.26 -11.81 -2.27
N HIS A 170 8.95 -10.67 -2.14
CA HIS A 170 10.42 -10.63 -2.08
C HIS A 170 10.99 -10.47 -0.67
N VAL A 171 10.15 -10.25 0.34
CA VAL A 171 10.62 -10.11 1.72
C VAL A 171 10.41 -11.43 2.45
N GLU A 172 11.50 -11.97 3.00
CA GLU A 172 11.44 -13.20 3.77
C GLU A 172 10.54 -13.01 5.01
N PRO A 173 9.61 -13.96 5.30
CA PRO A 173 8.70 -13.86 6.45
C PRO A 173 9.40 -13.56 7.78
N LEU A 174 10.57 -14.15 8.03
CA LEU A 174 11.36 -13.95 9.25
C LEU A 174 11.83 -12.50 9.43
N VAL A 175 12.08 -11.77 8.33
CA VAL A 175 12.45 -10.35 8.39
C VAL A 175 11.29 -9.53 8.92
N ILE A 176 10.06 -9.83 8.44
CA ILE A 176 8.81 -9.19 8.88
C ILE A 176 8.50 -9.54 10.33
N GLU A 177 8.65 -10.81 10.73
CA GLU A 177 8.47 -11.24 12.12
C GLU A 177 9.41 -10.50 13.07
N SER A 178 10.68 -10.41 12.69
CA SER A 178 11.68 -9.72 13.49
C SER A 178 11.48 -8.20 13.52
N PHE A 179 10.85 -7.60 12.50
CA PHE A 179 10.64 -6.16 12.43
C PHE A 179 9.33 -5.73 13.10
N SER A 180 8.24 -6.47 12.89
CA SER A 180 6.91 -6.15 13.42
C SER A 180 6.59 -6.84 14.75
N GLY A 181 7.35 -7.86 15.12
CA GLY A 181 7.04 -8.70 16.29
C GLY A 181 5.83 -9.63 16.09
N ALA A 182 5.28 -9.70 14.88
CA ALA A 182 4.09 -10.48 14.54
C ALA A 182 4.34 -11.42 13.35
N SER A 183 3.65 -12.56 13.34
CA SER A 183 3.71 -13.49 12.21
C SER A 183 3.01 -12.91 10.98
N PRO A 184 3.61 -12.99 9.77
CA PRO A 184 2.98 -12.67 8.49
C PRO A 184 1.65 -13.38 8.20
N GLU A 185 1.40 -14.51 8.87
CA GLU A 185 0.12 -15.22 8.82
C GLU A 185 -1.01 -14.44 9.51
N GLN A 186 -0.70 -13.38 10.28
CA GLN A 186 -1.66 -12.57 11.03
C GLN A 186 -1.60 -11.09 10.57
N PRO A 187 -2.21 -10.73 9.42
CA PRO A 187 -2.08 -9.40 8.84
C PRO A 187 -2.49 -8.25 9.77
N LYS A 188 -3.50 -8.45 10.61
CA LYS A 188 -3.88 -7.44 11.62
C LYS A 188 -2.72 -7.13 12.56
N ALA A 189 -2.12 -8.16 13.15
CA ALA A 189 -1.00 -8.04 14.08
C ALA A 189 0.25 -7.47 13.39
N VAL A 190 0.49 -7.81 12.12
CA VAL A 190 1.56 -7.21 11.32
C VAL A 190 1.38 -5.71 11.19
N LEU A 191 0.17 -5.24 10.82
CA LEU A 191 -0.10 -3.80 10.68
C LEU A 191 0.13 -3.06 12.00
N GLU A 192 -0.35 -3.61 13.12
CA GLU A 192 -0.12 -3.05 14.45
C GLU A 192 1.37 -3.04 14.82
N GLY A 193 2.08 -4.14 14.56
CA GLY A 193 3.51 -4.28 14.84
C GLY A 193 4.41 -3.37 14.00
N LEU A 194 4.03 -3.09 12.75
CA LEU A 194 4.73 -2.13 11.90
C LEU A 194 4.75 -0.72 12.50
N VAL A 195 3.73 -0.34 13.30
CA VAL A 195 3.72 0.95 14.00
C VAL A 195 4.91 1.07 14.94
N GLU A 196 5.20 0.03 15.72
CA GLU A 196 6.33 -0.02 16.65
C GLU A 196 7.65 -0.20 15.89
N GLY A 197 7.73 -1.13 14.95
CA GLY A 197 8.94 -1.36 14.15
C GLY A 197 9.41 -0.11 13.40
N PHE A 198 8.49 0.65 12.80
CA PHE A 198 8.85 1.92 12.16
C PHE A 198 9.27 3.01 13.14
N ARG A 199 8.73 3.02 14.36
CA ARG A 199 9.15 3.99 15.39
C ARG A 199 10.54 3.67 15.93
N ASP A 200 10.84 2.40 16.10
CA ASP A 200 12.09 1.95 16.72
C ASP A 200 13.27 2.02 15.73
N GLU A 201 13.02 1.72 14.45
CA GLU A 201 14.07 1.55 13.45
C GLU A 201 14.25 2.76 12.51
N THR A 202 13.29 3.71 12.50
CA THR A 202 13.36 4.87 11.60
C THR A 202 12.55 6.07 12.11
N TYR A 203 12.48 7.13 11.31
CA TYR A 203 11.75 8.35 11.62
C TYR A 203 11.23 8.99 10.32
N TYR A 204 10.34 9.97 10.43
CA TYR A 204 9.86 10.69 9.26
C TYR A 204 10.94 11.63 8.71
N ASP A 205 11.24 11.57 7.41
CA ASP A 205 12.27 12.38 6.77
C ASP A 205 11.82 13.84 6.57
N ILE A 206 11.80 14.61 7.67
CA ILE A 206 11.49 16.04 7.69
C ILE A 206 12.41 16.83 6.74
N PRO A 207 13.73 16.59 6.67
CA PRO A 207 14.59 17.26 5.70
C PRO A 207 14.14 17.08 4.24
N ARG A 208 13.78 15.86 3.82
CA ARG A 208 13.27 15.58 2.49
C ARG A 208 11.89 16.20 2.25
N TYR A 209 11.02 16.21 3.27
CA TYR A 209 9.74 16.92 3.21
C TYR A 209 9.92 18.43 2.96
N LEU A 210 10.84 19.07 3.69
CA LEU A 210 11.14 20.50 3.53
C LEU A 210 11.79 20.79 2.18
N ALA A 211 12.73 19.95 1.75
CA ALA A 211 13.34 20.06 0.43
C ALA A 211 12.27 20.00 -0.67
N GLY A 212 11.32 19.07 -0.53
CA GLY A 212 10.18 18.98 -1.42
C GLY A 212 9.26 20.19 -1.42
N SER A 213 8.99 20.75 -0.23
CA SER A 213 8.19 21.96 -0.10
C SER A 213 8.85 23.15 -0.81
N VAL A 214 10.18 23.29 -0.71
CA VAL A 214 10.95 24.33 -1.43
C VAL A 214 10.92 24.09 -2.93
N GLU A 215 11.23 22.87 -3.34
CA GLU A 215 11.20 22.43 -4.74
C GLU A 215 9.87 22.79 -5.42
N ASP A 216 8.74 22.45 -4.80
CA ASP A 216 7.44 22.62 -5.42
C ASP A 216 6.94 24.08 -5.38
N ASN A 217 7.19 24.79 -4.28
CA ASN A 217 6.54 26.09 -4.03
C ASN A 217 7.41 27.31 -4.33
N ILE A 218 8.73 27.15 -4.31
CA ILE A 218 9.69 28.23 -4.55
C ILE A 218 10.35 28.03 -5.91
N LEU A 219 10.72 26.79 -6.22
CA LEU A 219 11.44 26.45 -7.45
C LEU A 219 10.52 25.89 -8.54
N PHE A 220 9.21 25.77 -8.26
CA PHE A 220 8.18 25.32 -9.21
C PHE A 220 8.53 24.01 -9.92
N GLY A 221 9.17 23.08 -9.20
CA GLY A 221 9.56 21.77 -9.72
C GLY A 221 10.72 21.78 -10.72
N SER A 222 11.46 22.90 -10.85
CA SER A 222 12.57 23.01 -11.80
C SER A 222 13.81 22.17 -11.46
N VAL A 223 13.89 21.66 -10.22
CA VAL A 223 15.01 20.86 -9.71
C VAL A 223 14.50 19.74 -8.80
N ASP A 224 15.16 18.58 -8.75
CA ASP A 224 14.87 17.53 -7.76
C ASP A 224 15.81 17.72 -6.55
N LEU A 225 15.33 18.38 -5.50
CA LEU A 225 16.06 18.56 -4.24
C LEU A 225 15.94 17.32 -3.36
N ARG A 226 14.83 16.58 -3.47
CA ARG A 226 14.55 15.39 -2.66
C ARG A 226 15.58 14.28 -2.88
N LYS A 227 16.15 14.14 -4.08
CA LYS A 227 17.16 13.11 -4.40
C LYS A 227 18.36 13.08 -3.45
N HIS A 228 18.73 14.22 -2.88
CA HIS A 228 19.92 14.35 -2.01
C HIS A 228 19.70 13.81 -0.58
N PHE A 229 18.46 13.45 -0.25
CA PHE A 229 18.08 12.92 1.07
C PHE A 229 17.69 11.45 1.02
N ARG A 230 17.57 10.86 -0.18
CA ARG A 230 17.22 9.44 -0.32
C ARG A 230 18.32 8.55 0.25
N THR A 231 17.89 7.62 1.10
CA THR A 231 18.70 6.51 1.63
C THR A 231 18.00 5.19 1.38
N PRO A 232 18.70 4.05 1.50
CA PRO A 232 18.06 2.74 1.55
C PRO A 232 16.93 2.70 2.59
N THR A 233 15.86 1.96 2.30
CA THR A 233 14.63 1.89 3.12
C THR A 233 14.06 0.47 3.22
N GLU A 234 14.83 -0.52 2.80
CA GLU A 234 14.56 -1.93 3.00
C GLU A 234 14.62 -2.27 4.50
N TYR A 235 13.92 -3.33 4.92
CA TYR A 235 13.87 -3.74 6.33
C TYR A 235 15.26 -3.94 6.97
N ASP A 236 16.18 -4.58 6.24
CA ASP A 236 17.54 -4.80 6.73
C ASP A 236 18.35 -3.50 6.84
N ALA A 237 18.14 -2.56 5.89
CA ALA A 237 18.79 -1.26 5.93
C ALA A 237 18.30 -0.40 7.10
N MET A 238 17.01 -0.48 7.42
CA MET A 238 16.45 0.17 8.61
C MET A 238 17.10 -0.38 9.89
N LYS A 239 17.12 -1.71 10.06
CA LYS A 239 17.74 -2.37 11.23
C LYS A 239 19.25 -2.12 11.34
N ALA A 240 19.94 -1.94 10.21
CA ALA A 240 21.36 -1.61 10.17
C ALA A 240 21.65 -0.13 10.49
N GLY A 241 20.61 0.71 10.66
CA GLY A 241 20.75 2.15 10.89
C GLY A 241 21.25 2.92 9.65
N GLU A 242 21.08 2.35 8.45
CA GLU A 242 21.49 2.96 7.18
C GLU A 242 20.43 3.94 6.64
N THR A 243 19.19 3.81 7.12
CA THR A 243 18.07 4.67 6.76
C THR A 243 18.15 6.01 7.51
N ALA A 244 18.10 7.11 6.75
CA ALA A 244 18.13 8.46 7.30
C ALA A 244 16.75 9.11 7.42
N GLY A 245 15.73 8.27 7.63
CA GLY A 245 14.33 8.61 7.64
C GLY A 245 13.59 8.06 6.41
N MET A 246 12.27 7.96 6.53
CA MET A 246 11.36 7.53 5.47
C MET A 246 10.30 8.59 5.17
N PHE A 247 9.81 8.58 3.94
CA PHE A 247 8.67 9.36 3.50
C PHE A 247 7.43 8.46 3.41
N CYS A 248 6.24 9.07 3.28
CA CYS A 248 4.96 8.36 3.25
C CYS A 248 4.87 7.23 2.20
N TYR A 249 5.55 7.42 1.06
CA TYR A 249 5.71 6.40 0.03
C TYR A 249 6.46 5.15 0.52
N GLU A 250 7.58 5.33 1.23
CA GLU A 250 8.37 4.19 1.73
C GLU A 250 7.64 3.45 2.85
N PHE A 251 6.93 4.14 3.75
CA PHE A 251 6.04 3.48 4.71
C PHE A 251 4.98 2.62 4.02
N THR A 252 4.33 3.17 2.98
CA THR A 252 3.30 2.46 2.23
C THR A 252 3.87 1.22 1.54
N TRP A 253 4.98 1.37 0.81
CA TRP A 253 5.69 0.26 0.17
C TRP A 253 6.04 -0.87 1.14
N ARG A 254 6.71 -0.52 2.25
CA ARG A 254 7.13 -1.51 3.24
C ARG A 254 5.93 -2.23 3.85
N SER A 255 4.85 -1.51 4.15
CA SER A 255 3.65 -2.16 4.68
C SER A 255 3.01 -3.15 3.69
N VAL A 256 2.98 -2.84 2.39
CA VAL A 256 2.47 -3.76 1.36
C VAL A 256 3.36 -5.01 1.27
N GLU A 257 4.68 -4.83 1.27
CA GLU A 257 5.63 -5.95 1.32
C GLU A 257 5.45 -6.85 2.54
N ALA A 258 5.22 -6.27 3.73
CA ALA A 258 4.97 -7.06 4.93
C ALA A 258 3.70 -7.90 4.80
N LEU A 259 2.62 -7.32 4.30
CA LEU A 259 1.35 -8.00 4.09
C LEU A 259 1.42 -9.10 3.01
N HIS A 260 2.36 -9.00 2.07
CA HIS A 260 2.49 -9.92 0.93
C HIS A 260 3.66 -10.90 1.09
N SER A 261 4.31 -10.93 2.26
CA SER A 261 5.48 -11.78 2.53
C SER A 261 5.17 -13.28 2.62
N VAL A 262 3.89 -13.65 2.78
CA VAL A 262 3.42 -15.04 2.71
C VAL A 262 2.24 -15.16 1.74
N PRO A 263 2.04 -16.33 1.10
CA PRO A 263 0.88 -16.59 0.26
C PRO A 263 -0.44 -16.33 1.00
N ALA A 264 -1.44 -15.82 0.29
CA ALA A 264 -2.74 -15.43 0.87
C ALA A 264 -3.43 -16.60 1.60
N GLN A 265 -3.21 -17.83 1.14
CA GLN A 265 -3.75 -19.06 1.72
C GLN A 265 -3.17 -19.38 3.11
N GLN A 266 -2.01 -18.79 3.45
CA GLN A 266 -1.36 -18.97 4.75
C GLN A 266 -1.79 -17.89 5.75
N GLN A 267 -2.55 -16.89 5.34
CA GLN A 267 -3.03 -15.85 6.25
C GLN A 267 -4.36 -16.24 6.90
N GLU A 268 -4.49 -15.94 8.20
CA GLU A 268 -5.74 -16.05 8.94
C GLU A 268 -6.83 -15.17 8.31
N THR A 269 -6.46 -13.99 7.83
CA THR A 269 -7.33 -13.07 7.09
C THR A 269 -6.60 -12.67 5.81
N PRO A 270 -6.85 -13.36 4.68
CA PRO A 270 -6.19 -13.05 3.42
C PRO A 270 -6.43 -11.59 3.00
N VAL A 271 -5.36 -10.82 2.83
CA VAL A 271 -5.46 -9.41 2.41
C VAL A 271 -4.61 -9.05 1.21
N VAL A 272 -5.05 -8.07 0.44
CA VAL A 272 -4.24 -7.38 -0.57
C VAL A 272 -3.97 -5.95 -0.10
N GLY A 273 -2.80 -5.43 -0.46
CA GLY A 273 -2.33 -4.10 -0.11
C GLY A 273 -2.33 -3.23 -1.37
N ALA A 274 -2.71 -1.96 -1.21
CA ALA A 274 -2.77 -0.98 -2.29
C ALA A 274 -2.07 0.32 -1.88
N LYS A 275 -1.53 1.06 -2.85
CA LYS A 275 -1.06 2.42 -2.65
C LYS A 275 -2.20 3.38 -2.92
N VAL A 276 -2.55 4.18 -1.92
CA VAL A 276 -3.59 5.20 -2.03
C VAL A 276 -2.94 6.57 -2.06
N PHE A 277 -3.16 7.28 -3.16
CA PHE A 277 -2.61 8.61 -3.37
C PHE A 277 -3.61 9.65 -2.92
N ASP A 278 -3.13 10.59 -2.11
CA ASP A 278 -3.81 11.83 -1.81
C ASP A 278 -3.02 12.99 -2.42
N GLU A 279 -3.31 13.28 -3.70
CA GLU A 279 -2.60 14.34 -4.43
C GLU A 279 -2.76 15.72 -3.77
N ARG A 280 -3.89 15.94 -3.06
CA ARG A 280 -4.14 17.19 -2.34
C ARG A 280 -3.09 17.42 -1.26
N HIS A 281 -2.68 16.36 -0.57
CA HIS A 281 -1.67 16.42 0.50
C HIS A 281 -0.28 16.00 0.05
N LYS A 282 -0.13 15.57 -1.22
CA LYS A 282 1.07 14.88 -1.72
C LYS A 282 1.46 13.73 -0.80
N HIS A 283 0.43 13.04 -0.32
CA HIS A 283 0.54 11.99 0.68
C HIS A 283 0.19 10.65 0.07
N VAL A 284 0.79 9.58 0.60
CA VAL A 284 0.49 8.21 0.20
C VAL A 284 0.37 7.37 1.45
N TYR A 285 -0.67 6.56 1.48
CA TYR A 285 -0.98 5.66 2.58
C TYR A 285 -1.45 4.32 2.03
N THR A 286 -1.61 3.35 2.92
CA THR A 286 -1.86 1.96 2.51
C THR A 286 -3.35 1.67 2.54
N GLY A 287 -3.86 1.16 1.43
CA GLY A 287 -5.15 0.49 1.38
C GLY A 287 -4.97 -0.98 1.73
N VAL A 288 -5.88 -1.55 2.52
CA VAL A 288 -5.91 -2.97 2.86
C VAL A 288 -7.28 -3.50 2.52
N ALA A 289 -7.36 -4.50 1.65
CA ALA A 289 -8.62 -5.09 1.22
C ALA A 289 -8.61 -6.61 1.35
N SER A 290 -9.79 -7.20 1.35
CA SER A 290 -10.00 -8.65 1.27
C SER A 290 -11.11 -8.95 0.25
N ALA A 291 -11.52 -10.21 0.13
CA ALA A 291 -12.54 -10.64 -0.80
C ALA A 291 -13.30 -11.84 -0.23
N PHE A 292 -14.62 -11.82 -0.34
CA PHE A 292 -15.52 -12.92 -0.01
C PHE A 292 -16.72 -12.92 -0.95
N LYS A 293 -17.56 -13.95 -0.92
CA LYS A 293 -18.88 -13.90 -1.57
C LYS A 293 -20.00 -13.80 -0.55
N GLU A 294 -21.01 -13.01 -0.88
CA GLU A 294 -22.25 -12.90 -0.13
C GLU A 294 -23.41 -12.99 -1.12
N ASP A 295 -24.31 -13.96 -0.91
CA ASP A 295 -25.43 -14.24 -1.81
C ASP A 295 -25.05 -14.42 -3.30
N GLY A 296 -23.82 -14.88 -3.56
CA GLY A 296 -23.28 -15.12 -4.90
C GLY A 296 -22.52 -13.94 -5.52
N GLU A 297 -22.65 -12.74 -4.95
CA GLU A 297 -21.94 -11.52 -5.37
C GLU A 297 -20.54 -11.46 -4.76
N LEU A 298 -19.55 -11.01 -5.53
CA LEU A 298 -18.20 -10.74 -5.03
C LEU A 298 -18.17 -9.43 -4.24
N VAL A 299 -17.75 -9.50 -2.98
CA VAL A 299 -17.65 -8.34 -2.08
C VAL A 299 -16.20 -8.10 -1.72
N ILE A 300 -15.73 -6.86 -1.94
CA ILE A 300 -14.36 -6.42 -1.68
C ILE A 300 -14.37 -5.40 -0.54
N PRO A 301 -14.28 -5.84 0.73
CA PRO A 301 -14.11 -4.92 1.84
C PRO A 301 -12.72 -4.25 1.78
N MET A 302 -12.64 -2.99 2.18
CA MET A 302 -11.40 -2.22 2.22
C MET A 302 -11.34 -1.29 3.44
N THR A 303 -10.15 -1.15 4.00
CA THR A 303 -9.78 -0.15 5.02
C THR A 303 -8.50 0.56 4.61
N PHE A 304 -8.14 1.61 5.36
CA PHE A 304 -6.99 2.46 5.07
C PHE A 304 -6.13 2.64 6.32
N VAL A 305 -4.81 2.60 6.15
CA VAL A 305 -3.84 2.75 7.24
C VAL A 305 -2.70 3.70 6.86
N ASP A 306 -2.33 4.59 7.79
CA ASP A 306 -1.26 5.57 7.62
C ASP A 306 -0.25 5.53 8.77
N TYR A 307 1.02 5.26 8.43
CA TYR A 307 2.14 5.21 9.37
C TYR A 307 2.91 6.52 9.49
N THR A 308 2.58 7.53 8.68
CA THR A 308 3.25 8.84 8.74
C THR A 308 3.13 9.43 10.14
N HIS A 309 1.96 9.30 10.73
CA HIS A 309 1.70 9.77 12.07
C HIS A 309 2.46 8.96 13.11
N SER A 310 2.68 7.65 12.93
CA SER A 310 3.37 6.85 13.95
C SER A 310 4.80 7.35 14.22
N THR A 311 5.51 7.81 13.20
CA THR A 311 6.90 8.27 13.29
C THR A 311 7.05 9.78 13.48
N LEU A 312 6.05 10.60 13.12
CA LEU A 312 6.09 12.06 13.29
C LEU A 312 5.89 12.52 14.75
N TYR A 313 5.27 11.69 15.61
CA TYR A 313 4.86 12.11 16.97
C TYR A 313 6.02 12.38 17.94
N ASP A 314 7.14 11.70 17.80
CA ASP A 314 8.24 11.80 18.75
C ASP A 314 9.06 13.09 18.59
N ASP A 315 9.05 13.70 17.40
CA ASP A 315 9.79 14.93 17.11
C ASP A 315 9.06 16.22 17.55
N LEU A 316 7.72 16.23 17.54
CA LEU A 316 6.94 17.48 17.72
C LEU A 316 5.99 17.51 18.94
N ARG A 317 5.77 16.40 19.65
CA ARG A 317 4.86 16.32 20.84
C ARG A 317 3.43 16.84 20.58
N LEU A 318 2.89 16.71 19.36
CA LEU A 318 1.58 17.24 18.96
C LEU A 318 0.48 16.16 18.81
N ARG A 319 0.45 15.17 19.72
CA ARG A 319 -0.53 14.05 19.70
C ARG A 319 -2.00 14.51 19.64
N TRP A 320 -2.35 15.60 20.33
CA TRP A 320 -3.73 16.06 20.48
C TRP A 320 -4.34 16.74 19.22
N LEU A 321 -3.51 17.21 18.29
CA LEU A 321 -3.97 17.99 17.13
C LEU A 321 -4.16 17.12 15.87
N LEU A 322 -3.43 16.00 15.77
CA LEU A 322 -3.23 15.26 14.51
C LEU A 322 -3.79 13.82 14.50
N GLY A 323 -4.31 13.28 15.60
CA GLY A 323 -4.94 11.96 15.68
C GLY A 323 -4.19 10.97 16.57
N GLU A 324 -4.81 9.84 16.90
CA GLU A 324 -4.16 8.74 17.62
C GLU A 324 -4.19 7.50 16.72
N GLY A 325 -3.01 6.94 16.42
CA GLY A 325 -2.90 5.62 15.79
C GLY A 325 -2.60 5.62 14.29
N MET A 326 -2.97 4.50 13.67
CA MET A 326 -2.67 4.10 12.29
C MET A 326 -3.89 4.27 11.36
N GLU A 327 -5.06 4.67 11.89
CA GLU A 327 -6.31 4.78 11.12
C GLU A 327 -6.17 5.80 9.98
N GLY A 328 -6.33 5.33 8.74
CA GLY A 328 -6.38 6.15 7.54
C GLY A 328 -7.80 6.44 7.07
N TYR A 329 -8.80 5.65 7.50
CA TYR A 329 -10.20 5.87 7.14
C TYR A 329 -10.83 6.92 8.05
N ASP A 330 -10.55 8.19 7.76
CA ASP A 330 -11.02 9.31 8.57
C ASP A 330 -11.43 10.53 7.72
N LYS A 331 -11.69 11.64 8.40
CA LYS A 331 -12.09 12.92 7.77
C LYS A 331 -10.92 13.72 7.20
N ARG A 332 -9.69 13.23 7.35
CA ARG A 332 -8.45 13.95 6.99
C ARG A 332 -7.86 13.44 5.68
N HIS A 333 -8.10 12.18 5.36
CA HIS A 333 -7.61 11.55 4.15
C HIS A 333 -8.59 11.67 2.98
N ARG A 334 -8.03 11.62 1.78
CA ARG A 334 -8.73 11.53 0.50
C ARG A 334 -8.01 10.49 -0.37
N ALA A 335 -8.77 9.77 -1.19
CA ALA A 335 -8.23 8.96 -2.27
C ALA A 335 -8.44 9.70 -3.60
N THR A 336 -7.35 10.03 -4.29
CA THR A 336 -7.39 10.48 -5.69
C THR A 336 -7.17 9.30 -6.62
N ASP A 337 -6.22 8.42 -6.29
CA ASP A 337 -5.92 7.21 -7.05
C ASP A 337 -5.64 6.04 -6.09
N ILE A 338 -6.07 4.83 -6.47
CA ILE A 338 -5.75 3.58 -5.79
C ILE A 338 -5.04 2.69 -6.80
N TYR A 339 -3.81 2.28 -6.46
CA TYR A 339 -3.02 1.34 -7.23
C TYR A 339 -2.98 0.01 -6.48
N TRP A 340 -3.65 -0.99 -7.04
CA TRP A 340 -3.56 -2.37 -6.63
C TRP A 340 -2.21 -2.93 -7.10
N GLN A 341 -1.54 -3.73 -6.27
CA GLN A 341 -0.22 -4.32 -6.60
C GLN A 341 0.86 -3.31 -7.05
N PRO A 342 1.01 -2.21 -6.31
CA PRO A 342 1.60 -1.00 -6.86
C PRO A 342 3.10 -1.06 -7.11
#